data_AF-A0A972LWY5-F1
#
_entry.id   AF-A0A972LWY5-F1
#
_cell.length_a   1.000
_cell.length_b   1.000
_cell.length_c   1.000
_cell.angle_alpha   90.00
_cell.angle_beta   90.00
_cell.angle_gamma   90.00
#
_symmetry.space_group_name_H-M   'P 1'
#
loop_
_entity.id
_entity.type
_entity.pdbx_description
1 polymer ?
#
loop_
_entity_poly.entity_id
_entity_poly.type
_entity_poly.pdbx_seq_one_letter_code
_entity_poly.pdbx_strand_id
1 'polypeptide(L)'
;MLAAPRHGPSVLAGLVVCGRCGCRMLVGYSNANGKKALNYRCLRNAIDYGEAKYQHLSGAVLESLVVERMLQAVSPASLELSLAATKEIQHERKQLDDHWQQQQLTRSCYEVEQVRKQYAAVDPEHRLVAGELERRWNARRSANDCAPAIGAGCRDDRGEYRSRRR
;
A
#
# COMPACT_ATOMS: atom_id res chain seq x y z
N MET A 1 6.56 44.88 -6.87
CA MET A 1 5.39 44.47 -6.06
C MET A 1 4.75 43.25 -6.68
N LEU A 2 5.06 42.07 -6.14
CA LEU A 2 4.38 40.81 -6.49
C LEU A 2 2.94 40.90 -5.94
N ALA A 3 1.95 40.84 -6.82
CA ALA A 3 0.56 40.77 -6.40
C ALA A 3 0.34 39.46 -5.64
N ALA A 4 -0.12 39.55 -4.38
CA ALA A 4 -0.44 38.40 -3.56
C ALA A 4 -1.43 37.47 -4.28
N PRO A 5 -1.27 36.13 -4.19
CA PRO A 5 -2.25 35.20 -4.73
C PRO A 5 -3.57 35.39 -3.97
N ARG A 6 -4.54 36.05 -4.57
CA ARG A 6 -5.90 36.11 -4.03
C ARG A 6 -6.55 34.76 -4.32
N HIS A 7 -7.17 34.12 -3.32
CA HIS A 7 -7.88 32.86 -3.47
C HIS A 7 -8.92 32.93 -4.59
N GLY A 8 -8.55 32.44 -5.76
CA GLY A 8 -9.41 32.32 -6.91
C GLY A 8 -9.08 31.03 -7.66
N PRO A 9 -10.03 30.47 -8.43
CA PRO A 9 -9.93 29.13 -9.00
C PRO A 9 -8.87 28.97 -10.12
N SER A 10 -8.01 29.97 -10.38
CA SER A 10 -7.01 29.87 -11.44
C SER A 10 -5.68 29.33 -10.91
N VAL A 11 -5.18 28.26 -11.51
CA VAL A 11 -3.86 27.67 -11.21
C VAL A 11 -2.74 28.48 -11.85
N LEU A 12 -3.01 29.17 -12.96
CA LEU A 12 -2.00 29.94 -13.73
C LEU A 12 -1.94 31.42 -13.37
N ALA A 13 -2.45 31.81 -12.20
CA ALA A 13 -2.38 33.20 -11.72
C ALA A 13 -0.91 33.68 -11.65
N GLY A 14 -0.60 34.74 -12.39
CA GLY A 14 0.74 35.35 -12.38
C GLY A 14 1.82 34.60 -13.17
N LEU A 15 1.47 33.45 -13.79
CA LEU A 15 2.36 32.69 -14.66
C LEU A 15 2.16 33.04 -16.15
N VAL A 16 0.92 33.40 -16.54
CA VAL A 16 0.61 33.75 -17.93
C VAL A 16 1.23 35.10 -18.30
N VAL A 17 1.98 35.13 -19.39
CA VAL A 17 2.63 36.33 -19.94
C VAL A 17 2.09 36.63 -21.34
N CYS A 18 1.86 37.91 -21.62
CA CYS A 18 1.44 38.36 -22.94
C CYS A 18 2.60 38.29 -23.94
N GLY A 19 2.42 37.58 -25.06
CA GLY A 19 3.45 37.46 -26.11
C GLY A 19 3.74 38.75 -26.88
N ARG A 20 2.91 39.80 -26.71
CA ARG A 20 3.08 41.07 -27.43
C ARG A 20 3.82 42.14 -26.63
N CYS A 21 3.63 42.19 -25.31
CA CYS A 21 4.26 43.19 -24.44
C CYS A 21 5.17 42.59 -23.36
N GLY A 22 5.26 41.26 -23.25
CA GLY A 22 6.07 40.58 -22.23
C GLY A 22 5.58 40.77 -20.78
N CYS A 23 4.45 41.46 -20.58
CA CYS A 23 3.92 41.70 -19.24
C CYS A 23 3.04 40.54 -18.78
N ARG A 24 3.04 40.30 -17.46
CA ARG A 24 2.15 39.32 -16.83
C ARG A 24 0.69 39.71 -17.03
N MET A 25 -0.13 38.76 -17.44
CA MET A 25 -1.56 38.97 -17.63
C MET A 25 -2.29 38.94 -16.29
N LEU A 26 -3.34 39.76 -16.16
CA LEU A 26 -4.18 39.80 -14.98
C LEU A 26 -5.32 38.79 -15.14
N VAL A 27 -5.67 38.12 -14.04
CA VAL A 27 -6.82 37.23 -13.97
C VAL A 27 -8.08 38.04 -13.72
N GLY A 28 -9.09 37.87 -14.59
CA GLY A 28 -10.41 38.44 -14.44
C GLY A 28 -11.46 37.35 -14.32
N TYR A 29 -12.34 37.49 -13.33
CA TYR A 29 -13.51 36.65 -13.16
C TYR A 29 -14.73 37.39 -13.69
N SER A 30 -15.47 36.77 -14.61
CA SER A 30 -16.75 37.28 -15.09
C SER A 30 -17.83 36.28 -14.73
N ASN A 31 -18.94 36.77 -14.16
CA ASN A 31 -20.12 35.95 -13.95
C ASN A 31 -21.07 36.20 -15.11
N ALA A 32 -21.01 35.36 -16.14
CA ALA A 32 -21.95 35.40 -17.25
C ALA A 32 -22.89 34.20 -17.13
N ASN A 33 -24.20 34.45 -17.12
CA ASN A 33 -25.25 33.40 -17.03
C ASN A 33 -25.06 32.41 -15.87
N GLY A 34 -24.67 32.90 -14.68
CA GLY A 34 -24.48 32.07 -13.48
C GLY A 34 -23.23 31.17 -13.49
N LYS A 35 -22.45 31.14 -14.58
CA LYS A 35 -21.17 30.44 -14.65
C LYS A 35 -20.01 31.42 -14.40
N LYS A 36 -19.09 31.02 -13.52
CA LYS A 36 -17.84 31.75 -13.28
C LYS A 36 -16.90 31.51 -14.46
N ALA A 37 -16.85 32.45 -15.40
CA ALA A 37 -15.90 32.42 -16.51
C ALA A 37 -14.58 33.07 -16.09
N LEU A 38 -13.50 32.31 -16.25
CA LEU A 38 -12.13 32.75 -16.03
C LEU A 38 -11.57 33.34 -17.32
N ASN A 39 -10.95 34.52 -17.26
CA ASN A 39 -10.31 35.16 -18.42
C ASN A 39 -8.98 35.79 -18.02
N TYR A 40 -7.95 35.65 -18.86
CA TYR A 40 -6.69 36.39 -18.74
C TYR A 40 -6.73 37.63 -19.63
N ARG A 41 -6.39 38.79 -19.07
CA ARG A 41 -6.41 40.07 -19.79
C ARG A 41 -5.09 40.79 -19.63
N CYS A 42 -4.54 41.27 -20.75
CA CYS A 42 -3.38 42.13 -20.76
C CYS A 42 -3.81 43.59 -20.61
N LEU A 43 -3.90 44.10 -19.39
CA LEU A 43 -4.32 45.48 -19.13
C LEU A 43 -3.16 46.50 -19.17
N ARG A 44 -1.91 46.05 -19.32
CA ARG A 44 -0.74 46.92 -19.14
C ARG A 44 -0.72 48.11 -20.10
N ASN A 45 -0.83 47.87 -21.41
CA ASN A 45 -0.86 48.95 -22.40
C ASN A 45 -2.11 49.83 -22.29
N ALA A 46 -3.24 49.25 -21.87
CA ALA A 46 -4.48 50.00 -21.66
C ALA A 46 -4.36 50.95 -20.45
N ILE A 47 -3.65 50.53 -19.39
CA ILE A 47 -3.43 51.35 -18.19
C ILE A 47 -2.32 52.38 -18.43
N ASP A 48 -1.18 51.97 -18.99
CA ASP A 48 0.01 52.80 -19.10
C ASP A 48 -0.07 53.79 -20.28
N TYR A 49 -0.75 53.44 -21.38
CA TYR A 49 -0.77 54.22 -22.63
C TYR A 49 -2.18 54.53 -23.16
N GLY A 50 -3.25 54.08 -22.48
CA GLY A 50 -4.63 54.31 -22.94
C GLY A 50 -4.99 53.58 -24.24
N GLU A 51 -4.23 52.57 -24.65
CA GLU A 51 -4.49 51.85 -25.90
C GLU A 51 -5.76 50.98 -25.83
N ALA A 52 -6.58 51.00 -26.89
CA ALA A 52 -7.81 50.21 -26.98
C ALA A 52 -7.58 48.72 -27.28
N LYS A 53 -6.37 48.33 -27.71
CA LYS A 53 -6.07 46.96 -28.14
C LYS A 53 -5.39 46.17 -27.02
N TYR A 54 -6.12 45.27 -26.38
CA TYR A 54 -5.54 44.29 -25.46
C TYR A 54 -5.82 42.85 -25.88
N GLN A 55 -4.87 41.96 -25.56
CA GLN A 55 -5.10 40.53 -25.67
C GLN A 55 -5.95 40.06 -24.49
N HIS A 56 -6.96 39.27 -24.80
CA HIS A 56 -7.76 38.53 -23.83
C HIS A 56 -7.80 37.06 -24.25
N LEU A 57 -7.76 36.17 -23.27
CA LEU A 57 -7.79 34.74 -23.48
C LEU A 57 -8.74 34.09 -22.49
N SER A 58 -9.54 33.13 -22.94
CA SER A 58 -10.38 32.35 -22.05
C SER A 58 -9.50 31.43 -21.20
N GLY A 59 -9.68 31.51 -19.89
CA GLY A 59 -8.82 30.78 -18.96
C GLY A 59 -9.20 29.31 -18.84
N ALA A 60 -10.47 28.96 -19.07
CA ALA A 60 -10.95 27.58 -18.88
C ALA A 60 -10.19 26.55 -19.72
N VAL A 61 -9.98 26.83 -21.02
CA VAL A 61 -9.30 25.91 -21.95
C VAL A 61 -7.79 25.88 -21.68
N LEU A 62 -7.20 27.03 -21.36
CA LEU A 62 -5.77 27.11 -21.06
C LEU A 62 -5.44 26.34 -19.77
N GLU A 63 -6.20 26.60 -18.71
CA GLU A 63 -6.07 25.92 -17.42
C GLU A 63 -6.23 24.41 -17.57
N SER A 64 -7.28 23.94 -18.26
CA SER A 64 -7.49 22.50 -18.45
C SER A 64 -6.34 21.84 -19.19
N LEU A 65 -5.83 22.48 -20.24
CA LEU A 65 -4.72 21.94 -21.02
C LEU A 65 -3.44 21.85 -20.18
N VAL A 66 -3.09 22.91 -19.44
CA VAL A 66 -1.85 22.91 -18.65
C VAL A 66 -1.94 21.92 -17.50
N VAL A 67 -3.08 21.84 -16.81
CA VAL A 67 -3.32 20.86 -15.76
C VAL A 67 -3.21 19.44 -16.31
N GLU A 68 -3.82 19.16 -17.46
CA GLU A 68 -3.73 17.84 -18.10
C GLU A 68 -2.28 17.46 -18.42
N ARG A 69 -1.51 18.37 -19.04
CA ARG A 69 -0.10 18.10 -19.37
C ARG A 69 0.77 17.92 -18.13
N MET A 70 0.52 18.71 -17.09
CA MET A 70 1.23 18.58 -15.82
C MET A 70 0.92 17.23 -15.16
N LEU A 71 -0.35 16.81 -15.14
CA LEU A 71 -0.74 15.50 -14.62
C LEU A 71 -0.16 14.35 -15.45
N GLN A 72 -0.11 14.47 -16.78
CA GLN A 72 0.55 13.48 -17.65
C GLN A 72 2.05 13.36 -17.32
N ALA A 73 2.73 14.47 -17.03
CA ALA A 73 4.14 14.46 -16.67
C ALA A 73 4.40 13.87 -15.28
N VAL A 74 3.52 14.11 -14.31
CA VAL A 74 3.67 13.65 -12.92
C VAL A 74 3.16 12.21 -12.70
N SER A 75 2.18 11.77 -13.49
CA SER A 75 1.56 10.44 -13.40
C SER A 75 2.57 9.26 -13.34
N PRO A 76 3.61 9.17 -14.18
CA PRO A 76 4.53 8.04 -14.11
C PRO A 76 5.31 7.98 -12.79
N ALA A 77 5.76 9.12 -12.27
CA ALA A 77 6.46 9.19 -10.98
C ALA A 77 5.54 8.78 -9.82
N SER A 78 4.26 9.15 -9.88
CA SER A 78 3.27 8.74 -8.87
C SER A 78 3.05 7.23 -8.86
N LEU A 79 3.11 6.57 -10.02
CA LEU A 79 2.94 5.12 -10.12
C LEU A 79 4.14 4.37 -9.53
N GLU A 80 5.35 4.83 -9.84
CA GLU A 80 6.59 4.24 -9.31
C GLU A 80 6.66 4.32 -7.78
N LEU A 81 6.30 5.46 -7.21
CA LEU A 81 6.21 5.64 -5.75
C LEU A 81 5.17 4.70 -5.12
N SER A 82 4.00 4.56 -5.76
CA SER A 82 2.95 3.66 -5.28
C SER A 82 3.40 2.19 -5.30
N LEU A 83 4.12 1.79 -6.35
CA LEU A 83 4.71 0.46 -6.45
C LEU A 83 5.82 0.23 -5.42
N ALA A 84 6.69 1.21 -5.18
CA ALA A 84 7.73 1.13 -4.18
C ALA A 84 7.15 0.94 -2.76
N ALA A 85 6.16 1.75 -2.39
CA ALA A 85 5.48 1.63 -1.10
C ALA A 85 4.81 0.25 -0.93
N THR A 86 4.19 -0.28 -2.00
CA THR A 86 3.58 -1.61 -1.95
C THR A 86 4.62 -2.71 -1.74
N LYS A 87 5.79 -2.61 -2.39
CA LYS A 87 6.89 -3.57 -2.20
C LYS A 87 7.44 -3.54 -0.78
N GLU A 88 7.54 -2.36 -0.18
CA GLU A 88 8.01 -2.20 1.20
C GLU A 88 7.07 -2.87 2.19
N ILE A 89 5.76 -2.61 2.08
CA ILE A 89 4.73 -3.29 2.90
C ILE A 89 4.76 -4.81 2.71
N GLN A 90 4.96 -5.29 1.48
CA GLN A 90 5.08 -6.72 1.22
C GLN A 90 6.34 -7.33 1.84
N HIS A 91 7.44 -6.58 1.88
CA HIS A 91 8.67 -7.03 2.49
C HIS A 91 8.55 -7.13 4.02
N GLU A 92 7.99 -6.10 4.66
CA GLU A 92 7.70 -6.12 6.10
C GLU A 92 6.78 -7.28 6.49
N ARG A 93 5.71 -7.52 5.71
CA ARG A 93 4.81 -8.66 5.93
C ARG A 93 5.55 -9.99 5.86
N LYS A 94 6.39 -10.20 4.85
CA LYS A 94 7.19 -11.42 4.73
C LYS A 94 8.13 -11.61 5.92
N GLN A 95 8.82 -10.56 6.36
CA GLN A 95 9.71 -10.64 7.52
C GLN A 95 8.94 -11.04 8.80
N LEU A 96 7.75 -10.47 9.01
CA LEU A 96 6.89 -10.82 10.14
C LEU A 96 6.40 -12.27 10.06
N ASP A 97 5.99 -12.72 8.87
CA ASP A 97 5.55 -14.09 8.64
C ASP A 97 6.69 -15.09 8.88
N ASP A 98 7.90 -14.80 8.39
CA ASP A 98 9.09 -15.63 8.61
C ASP A 98 9.44 -15.71 10.09
N HIS A 99 9.44 -14.58 10.81
CA HIS A 99 9.66 -14.54 12.25
C HIS A 99 8.58 -15.32 13.01
N TRP A 100 7.32 -15.20 12.61
CA TRP A 100 6.21 -15.95 13.21
C TRP A 100 6.39 -17.47 13.01
N GLN A 101 6.74 -17.90 11.80
CA GLN A 101 7.01 -19.32 11.50
C GLN A 101 8.18 -19.87 12.33
N GLN A 102 9.28 -19.13 12.43
CA GLN A 102 10.43 -19.52 13.24
C GLN A 102 10.07 -19.66 14.73
N GLN A 103 9.28 -18.74 15.27
CA GLN A 103 8.81 -18.80 16.65
C GLN A 103 7.90 -20.03 16.87
N GLN A 104 7.02 -20.33 15.92
CA GLN A 104 6.13 -21.48 16.02
C GLN A 104 6.90 -22.81 16.00
N LEU A 105 7.90 -22.93 15.13
CA LEU A 105 8.82 -24.08 15.11
C LEU A 105 9.58 -24.22 16.43
N THR A 106 10.13 -23.11 16.94
CA THR A 106 10.86 -23.11 18.21
C THR A 106 9.97 -23.55 19.37
N ARG A 107 8.71 -23.06 19.42
CA ARG A 107 7.73 -23.44 20.44
C ARG A 107 7.41 -24.93 20.39
N SER A 108 7.15 -25.49 19.21
CA SER A 108 6.83 -26.93 19.11
C SER A 108 8.02 -27.80 19.51
N CYS A 109 9.24 -27.45 19.11
CA CYS A 109 10.46 -28.13 19.51
C CYS A 109 10.66 -28.09 21.04
N TYR A 110 10.43 -26.92 21.65
CA TYR A 110 10.53 -26.77 23.09
C TYR A 110 9.49 -27.60 23.85
N GLU A 111 8.25 -27.66 23.36
CA GLU A 111 7.20 -28.47 23.97
C GLU A 111 7.51 -29.97 23.96
N VAL A 112 8.06 -30.48 22.85
CA VAL A 112 8.51 -31.88 22.75
C VAL A 112 9.66 -32.14 23.72
N GLU A 113 10.66 -31.27 23.76
CA GLU A 113 11.82 -31.40 24.65
C GLU A 113 11.41 -31.35 26.13
N GLN A 114 10.39 -30.55 26.47
CA GLN A 114 9.90 -30.45 27.84
C GLN A 114 9.19 -31.73 28.30
N VAL A 115 8.33 -32.33 27.46
CA VAL A 115 7.75 -33.65 27.76
C VAL A 115 8.83 -34.70 27.89
N ARG A 116 9.90 -34.56 27.10
CA ARG A 116 11.02 -35.47 27.18
C ARG A 116 11.71 -35.49 28.51
N LYS A 117 12.03 -34.30 29.01
CA LYS A 117 12.63 -34.15 30.34
C LYS A 117 11.70 -34.65 31.44
N GLN A 118 10.39 -34.40 31.31
CA GLN A 118 9.39 -34.89 32.27
C GLN A 118 9.32 -36.42 32.30
N TYR A 119 9.36 -37.08 31.15
CA TYR A 119 9.40 -38.55 31.07
C TYR A 119 10.68 -39.12 31.70
N ALA A 120 11.85 -38.55 31.36
CA ALA A 120 13.15 -39.02 31.85
C ALA A 120 13.34 -38.86 33.36
N ALA A 121 12.59 -37.96 34.01
CA ALA A 121 12.69 -37.69 35.44
C ALA A 121 11.74 -38.54 36.32
N VAL A 122 10.91 -39.42 35.73
CA VAL A 122 9.98 -40.26 36.50
C VAL A 122 10.70 -41.44 37.15
N ASP A 123 10.42 -41.64 38.44
CA ASP A 123 10.92 -42.75 39.23
C ASP A 123 10.40 -44.10 38.67
N PRO A 124 11.27 -45.10 38.40
CA PRO A 124 10.89 -46.38 37.84
C PRO A 124 9.84 -47.17 38.65
N GLU A 125 9.65 -46.90 39.94
CA GLU A 125 8.58 -47.55 40.73
C GLU A 125 7.16 -47.08 40.33
N HIS A 126 7.03 -45.95 39.63
CA HIS A 126 5.75 -45.38 39.17
C HIS A 126 5.39 -45.76 37.73
N ARG A 127 5.38 -47.06 37.41
CA ARG A 127 5.16 -47.60 36.05
C ARG A 127 3.91 -47.08 35.32
N LEU A 128 2.81 -46.84 36.04
CA LEU A 128 1.56 -46.35 35.45
C LEU A 128 1.66 -44.88 35.02
N VAL A 129 2.43 -44.08 35.76
CA VAL A 129 2.73 -42.67 35.45
C VAL A 129 3.68 -42.61 34.25
N ALA A 130 4.69 -43.47 34.19
CA ALA A 130 5.59 -43.59 33.06
C ALA A 130 4.85 -43.93 31.75
N GLY A 131 3.93 -44.90 31.78
CA GLY A 131 3.15 -45.29 30.59
C GLY A 131 2.15 -44.24 30.11
N GLU A 132 1.64 -43.37 30.97
CA GLU A 132 0.82 -42.21 30.58
C GLU A 132 1.68 -41.09 29.96
N LEU A 133 2.84 -40.80 30.53
CA LEU A 133 3.76 -39.81 30.00
C LEU A 133 4.36 -40.24 28.64
N GLU A 134 4.64 -41.53 28.45
CA GLU A 134 5.08 -42.08 27.18
C GLU A 134 4.02 -41.92 26.08
N ARG A 135 2.75 -42.17 26.41
CA ARG A 135 1.64 -41.91 25.48
C ARG A 135 1.53 -40.44 25.12
N ARG A 136 1.67 -39.53 26.09
CA ARG A 136 1.66 -38.07 25.85
C ARG A 136 2.86 -37.61 25.04
N TRP A 137 4.04 -38.18 25.25
CA TRP A 137 5.21 -37.95 24.41
C TRP A 137 4.92 -38.37 22.99
N ASN A 138 4.53 -39.62 22.79
CA ASN A 138 4.35 -40.20 21.46
C ASN A 138 3.30 -39.42 20.67
N ALA A 139 2.22 -38.94 21.33
CA ALA A 139 1.23 -38.07 20.72
C ALA A 139 1.79 -36.69 20.30
N ARG A 140 2.63 -36.04 21.12
CA ARG A 140 3.25 -34.76 20.74
C ARG A 140 4.31 -34.92 19.65
N ARG A 141 5.11 -35.98 19.71
CA ARG A 141 6.11 -36.30 18.68
C ARG A 141 5.42 -36.61 17.35
N SER A 142 4.37 -37.44 17.35
CA SER A 142 3.61 -37.72 16.14
C SER A 142 2.89 -36.49 15.59
N ALA A 143 2.41 -35.57 16.44
CA ALA A 143 1.84 -34.30 15.97
C ALA A 143 2.90 -33.36 15.34
N ASN A 144 4.14 -33.40 15.83
CA ASN A 144 5.26 -32.65 15.26
C ASN A 144 5.80 -33.31 13.97
N ASP A 145 5.85 -34.64 13.93
CA ASP A 145 6.26 -35.44 12.76
C ASP A 145 5.17 -35.46 11.66
N CYS A 146 3.89 -35.32 12.03
CA CYS A 146 2.74 -35.11 11.15
C CYS A 146 2.50 -33.63 10.79
N ALA A 147 3.42 -32.74 11.18
CA ALA A 147 3.54 -31.43 10.57
C ALA A 147 4.55 -31.39 9.42
N PRO A 148 4.51 -32.25 8.37
CA PRO A 148 5.19 -31.95 7.13
C PRO A 148 4.19 -31.38 6.12
N ALA A 149 4.73 -30.54 5.23
CA ALA A 149 4.17 -30.23 3.92
C ALA A 149 2.91 -29.34 3.89
N ILE A 150 3.13 -28.02 4.00
CA ILE A 150 2.44 -27.09 3.09
C ILE A 150 2.94 -27.44 1.67
N GLY A 151 2.34 -28.46 1.03
CA GLY A 151 2.65 -28.79 -0.37
C GLY A 151 2.41 -30.22 -0.87
N ALA A 152 2.21 -31.23 -0.03
CA ALA A 152 2.01 -32.60 -0.51
C ALA A 152 0.91 -33.31 0.26
N GLY A 153 -0.18 -33.63 -0.45
CA GLY A 153 -1.36 -34.29 0.11
C GLY A 153 -1.04 -35.64 0.74
N CYS A 154 -1.46 -35.81 1.99
CA CYS A 154 -1.52 -37.12 2.63
C CYS A 154 -2.61 -37.97 1.95
N ARG A 155 -2.18 -39.11 1.40
CA ARG A 155 -3.05 -40.17 0.87
C ARG A 155 -3.50 -41.03 2.06
N ASP A 156 -4.80 -41.06 2.31
CA ASP A 156 -5.46 -41.77 3.42
C ASP A 156 -5.52 -43.27 3.09
N ASP A 157 -4.54 -44.06 3.52
CA ASP A 157 -4.58 -45.53 3.44
C ASP A 157 -5.40 -46.10 4.60
N ARG A 158 -6.73 -45.95 4.54
CA ARG A 158 -7.67 -46.76 5.32
C ARG A 158 -7.99 -48.05 4.57
N GLY A 159 -7.03 -48.98 4.58
CA GLY A 159 -7.18 -50.36 4.15
C GLY A 159 -7.91 -51.21 5.20
N GLU A 160 -9.23 -51.25 5.07
CA GLU A 160 -10.15 -52.36 5.35
C GLU A 160 -9.54 -53.69 5.88
N TYR A 161 -9.58 -53.93 7.20
CA TYR A 161 -9.43 -55.28 7.77
C TYR A 161 -10.81 -55.83 8.16
N ARG A 162 -11.47 -56.45 7.18
CA ARG A 162 -12.75 -57.11 7.32
C ARG A 162 -12.54 -58.50 7.93
N SER A 163 -13.22 -58.70 9.05
CA SER A 163 -13.48 -59.96 9.76
C SER A 163 -13.47 -61.24 8.90
N ARG A 164 -12.70 -62.24 9.36
CA ARG A 164 -13.02 -63.66 9.16
C ARG A 164 -12.79 -64.45 10.45
N ARG A 165 -13.89 -64.66 11.17
CA ARG A 165 -14.13 -65.87 11.98
C ARG A 165 -14.56 -66.98 11.01
N ARG A 166 -13.81 -68.07 10.97
CA ARG A 166 -14.29 -69.44 11.24
C ARG A 166 -13.11 -70.40 11.21
#